data_AF-A0A969HAB2-F1
#
_entry.id   AF-A0A969HAB2-F1
#
_cell.length_a   1.000
_cell.length_b   1.000
_cell.length_c   1.000
_cell.angle_alpha   90.00
_cell.angle_beta   90.00
_cell.angle_gamma   90.00
#
_symmetry.space_group_name_H-M   'P 1'
#
loop_
_entity.id
_entity.type
_entity.pdbx_description
1 polymer ?
#
loop_
_entity_poly.entity_id
_entity_poly.type
_entity_poly.pdbx_seq_one_letter_code
_entity_poly.pdbx_strand_id
1 'polypeptide(L)'
;MSEVITAVYEKGVLRPLRPLNLREQQTVYLQVVPEKMVDEEEGMTAEPELKLRVLAALAATGLVTLPKATMTVRARHTPIEAEGQPASEIIIEERRGKL
;
A
#
# COMPACT_ATOMS: atom_id res chain seq x y z
N MET A 1 -21.80 -11.88 4.73
CA MET A 1 -21.03 -11.29 5.84
C MET A 1 -19.65 -11.90 5.78
N SER A 2 -18.60 -11.10 5.63
CA SER A 2 -17.22 -11.57 5.56
C SER A 2 -16.67 -11.76 6.97
N GLU A 3 -16.18 -12.95 7.30
CA GLU A 3 -15.55 -13.27 8.58
C GLU A 3 -14.05 -13.51 8.36
N VAL A 4 -13.21 -12.97 9.24
CA VAL A 4 -11.76 -13.22 9.25
C VAL A 4 -11.48 -14.29 10.30
N ILE A 5 -10.84 -15.38 9.88
CA ILE A 5 -10.55 -16.52 10.74
C ILE A 5 -9.07 -16.89 10.69
N THR A 6 -8.53 -17.30 11.84
CA THR A 6 -7.16 -17.81 11.95
C THR A 6 -7.11 -19.30 11.61
N ALA A 7 -6.15 -19.69 10.79
CA ALA A 7 -5.94 -21.07 10.37
C ALA A 7 -4.44 -21.39 10.29
N VAL A 8 -4.10 -22.65 10.53
CA VAL A 8 -2.75 -23.20 10.37
C VAL A 8 -2.67 -23.92 9.03
N TYR A 9 -1.65 -23.63 8.24
CA TYR A 9 -1.36 -24.37 7.01
C TYR A 9 -0.38 -25.50 7.31
N GLU A 10 -0.84 -26.76 7.24
CA GLU A 10 0.00 -27.93 7.48
C GLU A 10 -0.20 -28.97 6.37
N LYS A 11 0.89 -29.44 5.75
CA LYS A 11 0.88 -30.52 4.73
C LYS A 11 -0.11 -30.30 3.59
N GLY A 12 -0.26 -29.07 3.13
CA GLY A 12 -1.17 -28.73 2.03
C GLY A 12 -2.63 -28.50 2.45
N VAL A 13 -2.95 -28.58 3.74
CA VAL A 13 -4.31 -28.43 4.28
C VAL A 13 -4.39 -27.20 5.18
N LEU A 14 -5.36 -26.32 4.93
CA LEU A 14 -5.72 -25.23 5.84
C LEU A 14 -6.61 -25.75 6.96
N ARG A 15 -6.13 -25.63 8.20
CA ARG A 15 -6.82 -26.07 9.41
C ARG A 15 -7.26 -24.85 10.22
N PRO A 16 -8.52 -24.44 10.15
CA PRO A 16 -9.01 -23.33 10.96
C PRO A 16 -8.94 -23.67 12.45
N LEU A 17 -8.57 -22.70 13.29
CA LEU A 17 -8.48 -22.91 14.75
C LEU A 17 -9.84 -23.15 15.41
N ARG A 18 -10.93 -22.79 14.71
CA ARG A 18 -12.32 -23.01 15.12
C ARG A 18 -13.12 -23.56 13.94
N PRO A 19 -14.15 -24.39 14.19
CA PRO A 19 -15.03 -24.87 13.14
C PRO A 19 -15.71 -23.72 12.40
N LEU A 20 -15.69 -23.78 11.08
CA LEU A 20 -16.40 -22.86 10.20
C LEU A 20 -17.77 -23.45 9.87
N ASN A 21 -18.80 -22.60 9.84
CA ASN A 21 -20.12 -23.00 9.37
C ASN A 21 -20.20 -22.88 7.84
N LEU A 22 -19.39 -23.68 7.14
CA LEU A 22 -19.36 -23.79 5.67
C LEU A 22 -19.93 -25.13 5.24
N ARG A 23 -20.53 -25.17 4.05
CA ARG A 23 -20.99 -26.42 3.43
C ARG A 23 -19.81 -27.17 2.82
N GLU A 24 -19.94 -28.49 2.71
CA GLU A 24 -18.98 -29.28 1.94
C GLU A 24 -18.86 -28.74 0.51
N GLN A 25 -17.63 -28.67 -0.01
CA GLN A 25 -17.28 -28.16 -1.33
C GLN A 25 -17.62 -26.68 -1.58
N GLN A 26 -17.89 -25.89 -0.53
CA GLN A 26 -18.10 -24.47 -0.68
C GLN A 26 -16.80 -23.76 -1.08
N THR A 27 -16.81 -23.06 -2.22
CA THR A 27 -15.69 -22.23 -2.67
C THR A 27 -15.55 -21.01 -1.78
N VAL A 28 -14.32 -20.75 -1.31
CA VAL A 28 -13.97 -19.57 -0.51
C VAL A 28 -12.74 -18.88 -1.11
N TYR A 29 -12.64 -17.57 -0.89
CA TYR A 29 -11.44 -16.81 -1.24
C TYR A 29 -10.51 -16.74 -0.03
N LEU A 30 -9.23 -16.98 -0.28
CA LEU A 30 -8.19 -16.95 0.74
C LEU A 30 -7.41 -15.65 0.62
N GLN A 31 -7.32 -14.91 1.73
CA GLN A 31 -6.44 -13.76 1.84
C GLN A 31 -5.33 -14.12 2.84
N VAL A 32 -4.10 -14.18 2.34
CA VAL A 32 -2.92 -14.34 3.20
C VAL A 32 -2.49 -12.95 3.67
N VAL A 33 -2.52 -12.74 4.97
CA VAL A 33 -2.06 -11.50 5.60
C VAL A 33 -0.71 -11.81 6.24
N PRO A 34 0.33 -10.98 6.05
CA PRO A 34 1.58 -11.16 6.76
C PRO A 34 1.31 -11.13 8.26
N GLU A 35 1.73 -12.17 8.96
CA GLU A 35 1.73 -12.21 10.41
C GLU A 35 2.65 -11.08 10.87
N LYS A 36 2.06 -9.96 11.31
CA LYS A 36 2.81 -9.06 12.19
C LYS A 36 3.15 -9.94 13.39
N MET A 37 4.43 -10.27 13.53
CA MET A 37 4.97 -10.95 14.72
C MET A 37 4.30 -10.33 15.94
N VAL A 38 3.38 -11.08 16.53
CA VAL A 38 2.90 -10.82 17.88
C VAL A 38 3.79 -11.63 18.81
N ASP A 39 5.10 -11.46 18.64
CA ASP A 39 6.08 -11.85 19.64
C ASP A 39 6.31 -10.60 20.48
N GLU A 40 5.71 -10.58 21.67
CA GLU A 40 6.34 -10.29 22.97
C GLU A 40 7.36 -9.14 23.12
N GLU A 41 7.49 -8.24 22.17
CA GLU A 41 8.16 -6.96 22.31
C GLU A 41 7.15 -5.84 22.05
N GLU A 42 6.83 -5.12 23.13
CA GLU A 42 6.47 -3.71 23.06
C GLU A 42 7.47 -2.96 22.16
N GLY A 43 7.28 -2.94 20.83
CA GLY A 43 8.35 -2.40 19.97
C GLY A 43 8.03 -2.02 18.54
N MET A 44 7.10 -2.68 17.83
CA MET A 44 6.98 -2.48 16.37
C MET A 44 5.63 -2.00 15.84
N THR A 45 4.83 -1.35 16.69
CA THR A 45 3.80 -0.39 16.25
C THR A 45 4.20 1.07 16.48
N ALA A 46 5.28 1.32 17.21
CA ALA A 46 5.83 2.65 17.45
C ALA A 46 6.87 3.10 16.41
N GLU A 47 7.12 2.31 15.36
CA GLU A 47 8.14 2.66 14.35
C GLU A 47 7.95 4.03 13.69
N PRO A 48 6.75 4.48 13.26
CA PRO A 48 6.64 5.79 12.62
C PRO A 48 6.83 6.93 13.64
N GLU A 49 6.33 6.79 14.86
CA GLU A 49 6.43 7.83 15.89
C GLU A 49 7.83 7.93 16.50
N LEU A 50 8.49 6.79 16.76
CA LEU A 50 9.88 6.74 17.21
C LEU A 50 10.81 7.27 16.12
N LYS A 51 10.62 6.86 14.86
CA LYS A 51 11.40 7.42 13.74
C LYS A 51 11.18 8.94 13.62
N LEU A 52 9.95 9.44 13.76
CA LEU A 52 9.68 10.88 13.78
C LEU A 52 10.39 11.59 14.94
N ARG A 53 10.36 11.02 16.15
CA ARG A 53 11.02 11.59 17.33
C ARG A 53 12.54 11.62 17.18
N VAL A 54 13.15 10.55 16.68
CA VAL A 54 14.58 10.47 16.42
C VAL A 54 14.99 11.50 15.35
N LEU A 55 14.23 11.59 14.25
CA LEU A 55 14.46 12.59 13.21
C LEU A 55 14.30 14.02 13.72
N ALA A 56 13.32 14.29 14.59
CA ALA A 56 13.12 15.60 15.19
C ALA A 56 14.25 15.99 16.14
N ALA A 57 14.75 15.05 16.95
CA ALA A 57 15.89 15.27 17.82
C ALA A 57 17.18 15.56 17.03
N LEU A 58 17.43 14.80 15.97
CA LEU A 58 18.58 15.02 15.06
C LEU A 58 18.47 16.35 14.30
N ALA A 59 17.25 16.81 14.01
CA ALA A 59 17.01 18.11 13.42
C ALA A 59 17.27 19.26 14.42
N ALA A 60 16.88 19.08 15.69
CA ALA A 60 17.15 20.06 16.74
C ALA A 60 18.65 20.25 17.03
N THR A 61 19.47 19.20 16.85
CA THR A 61 20.93 19.30 16.96
C THR A 61 21.58 19.85 15.69
N GLY A 62 20.83 20.11 14.63
CA GLY A 62 21.34 20.61 13.34
C GLY A 62 22.13 19.58 12.53
N LEU A 63 22.10 18.29 12.93
CA LEU A 63 22.79 17.21 12.22
C LEU A 63 22.05 16.81 10.94
N VAL A 64 20.73 16.99 10.93
CA VAL A 64 19.87 16.67 9.78
C VAL A 64 18.93 17.83 9.53
N THR A 65 18.72 18.21 8.27
CA THR A 65 17.65 19.13 7.89
C THR A 65 16.46 18.33 7.41
N LEU A 66 15.32 18.48 8.09
CA LEU A 66 14.07 17.91 7.59
C LEU A 66 13.66 18.66 6.33
N PRO A 67 13.35 17.97 5.22
CA PRO A 67 12.84 18.63 4.04
C PRO A 67 11.55 19.33 4.45
N LYS A 68 11.53 20.67 4.33
CA LYS A 68 10.30 21.43 4.50
C LYS A 68 9.33 20.87 3.46
N ALA A 69 8.29 20.17 3.92
CA ALA A 69 7.25 19.64 3.05
C ALA A 69 6.49 20.83 2.44
N THR A 70 7.08 21.43 1.40
CA THR A 70 6.34 22.27 0.48
C THR A 70 5.49 21.29 -0.30
N MET A 71 4.28 21.02 0.18
CA MET A 71 3.21 20.59 -0.69
C MET A 71 2.94 21.74 -1.65
N THR A 72 3.78 21.87 -2.68
CA THR A 72 3.33 22.47 -3.91
C THR A 72 2.30 21.48 -4.43
N VAL A 73 1.02 21.80 -4.23
CA VAL A 73 -0.06 21.23 -5.03
C VAL A 73 0.47 21.34 -6.46
N ARG A 74 0.80 20.19 -7.09
CA ARG A 74 1.24 20.20 -8.48
C ARG A 74 0.18 20.99 -9.23
N ALA A 75 0.57 22.16 -9.74
CA ALA A 75 -0.30 22.94 -10.60
C ALA A 75 -0.81 21.95 -11.65
N ARG A 76 -2.13 21.89 -11.84
CA ARG A 76 -2.71 21.04 -12.87
C ARG A 76 -2.05 21.45 -14.17
N HIS A 77 -1.13 20.63 -14.66
CA HIS A 77 -0.39 20.95 -15.88
C HIS A 77 -1.44 21.03 -16.99
N THR A 78 -1.49 22.19 -17.67
CA THR A 78 -2.23 22.30 -18.92
C THR A 78 -1.66 21.25 -19.88
N PRO A 79 -2.50 20.41 -20.51
CA PRO A 79 -2.04 19.47 -21.52
C PRO A 79 -1.19 20.19 -22.56
N ILE A 80 -0.07 19.58 -22.95
CA ILE A 80 0.74 20.11 -24.04
C ILE A 80 -0.07 19.93 -25.32
N GLU A 81 -0.34 21.01 -26.02
CA GLU A 81 -1.04 21.00 -27.30
C GLU A 81 -0.04 20.99 -28.45
N ALA A 82 -0.30 20.15 -29.45
CA ALA A 82 0.37 20.18 -30.74
C ALA A 82 -0.73 20.16 -31.81
N GLU A 83 -0.62 21.00 -32.83
CA GLU A 83 -1.63 21.10 -33.91
C GLU A 83 -3.07 21.35 -33.43
N GLY A 84 -3.23 22.00 -32.27
CA GLY A 84 -4.54 22.31 -31.69
C GLY A 84 -5.23 21.14 -30.99
N GLN A 85 -4.55 20.01 -30.81
CA GLN A 85 -5.01 18.87 -30.03
C GLN A 85 -4.03 18.54 -28.90
N PRO A 86 -4.48 17.95 -27.78
CA PRO A 86 -3.58 17.47 -26.75
C PRO A 86 -2.61 16.45 -27.35
N ALA A 87 -1.31 16.61 -27.10
CA ALA A 87 -0.29 15.67 -27.54
C ALA A 87 -0.59 14.22 -27.09
N SER A 88 -1.30 14.07 -25.97
CA SER A 88 -1.80 12.77 -25.52
C SER A 88 -2.75 12.12 -26.52
N GLU A 89 -3.60 12.89 -27.19
CA GLU A 89 -4.57 12.40 -28.18
C GLU A 89 -3.85 11.97 -29.46
N ILE A 90 -2.89 12.77 -29.92
CA ILE A 90 -2.02 12.44 -31.07
C ILE A 90 -1.28 11.11 -30.83
N ILE A 91 -0.66 10.94 -29.66
CA ILE A 91 0.05 9.70 -29.31
C ILE A 91 -0.91 8.49 -29.25
N ILE A 92 -2.15 8.70 -28.81
CA ILE A 92 -3.16 7.64 -28.76
C ILE A 92 -3.62 7.25 -30.17
N GLU A 93 -3.79 8.22 -31.07
CA GLU A 93 -4.16 7.97 -32.47
C GLU A 93 -3.04 7.30 -33.25
N GLU A 94 -1.79 7.72 -33.04
CA GLU A 94 -0.60 7.08 -33.62
C GLU A 94 -0.52 5.60 -33.25
N ARG A 95 -0.67 5.28 -31.95
CA ARG A 95 -0.66 3.88 -31.47
C ARG A 95 -1.84 3.06 -31.95
N ARG A 96 -2.95 3.70 -32.33
CA ARG A 96 -4.12 3.05 -32.92
C ARG A 96 -4.02 2.91 -34.44
N GLY A 97 -2.93 3.39 -35.05
CA GLY A 97 -2.71 3.35 -36.50
C GLY A 97 -3.68 4.25 -37.28
N LYS A 98 -4.08 5.39 -36.70
CA LYS A 98 -5.06 6.33 -37.28
C LYS A 98 -4.45 7.61 -37.87
N LEU A 99 -3.13 7.67 -37.99
CA LEU A 99 -2.38 8.79 -38.61
C LEU A 99 -1.77 8.35 -39.94
#